data_AF-A0A160FIH1-F1
#
_entry.id   AF-A0A160FIH1-F1
#
_cell.length_a   1.000
_cell.length_b   1.000
_cell.length_c   1.000
_cell.angle_alpha   90.00
_cell.angle_beta   90.00
_cell.angle_gamma   90.00
#
_symmetry.space_group_name_H-M   'P 1'
#
loop_
_entity.id
_entity.type
_entity.pdbx_description
1 polymer ?
#
loop_
_entity_poly.entity_id
_entity_poly.type
_entity_poly.pdbx_seq_one_letter_code
_entity_poly.pdbx_strand_id
1 'polypeptide(L)'
;MATVVDVTSADLKSRFVAGSIPLQQDFGNLIDIAECGRRAVGQSKDQTDNNVGAGLALASDAANIGKLSVKPAPSDGIKVDDGGLKIRRGGCITVDSNGIAVKAGNGIDGSSDYVCVKAGYGIVVDSSGVSIDSKTVLPKGMIMMFCGSTIPQGWVRRVSRYLSPQSCSQRLFKCGVRGHRDD
;
A
#
# COMPACT_ATOMS: atom_id res chain seq x y z
N MET A 1 -14.35 -42.60 22.45
CA MET A 1 -14.38 -41.77 21.23
C MET A 1 -15.84 -41.66 20.83
N ALA A 2 -16.54 -40.61 21.28
CA ALA A 2 -17.97 -40.47 21.03
C ALA A 2 -18.17 -40.17 19.54
N THR A 3 -18.85 -41.07 18.84
CA THR A 3 -19.33 -40.84 17.48
C THR A 3 -20.29 -39.67 17.52
N VAL A 4 -19.86 -38.51 17.00
CA VAL A 4 -20.77 -37.42 16.70
C VAL A 4 -21.68 -37.95 15.59
N VAL A 5 -22.89 -38.32 15.96
CA VAL A 5 -23.96 -38.52 14.99
C VAL A 5 -24.24 -37.12 14.47
N ASP A 6 -23.87 -36.82 13.23
CA ASP A 6 -24.22 -35.56 12.57
C ASP A 6 -25.74 -35.54 12.37
N VAL A 7 -26.48 -35.18 13.42
CA VAL A 7 -27.93 -34.95 13.35
C VAL A 7 -28.12 -33.68 12.53
N THR A 8 -28.73 -33.82 11.36
CA THR A 8 -28.91 -32.69 10.45
C THR A 8 -30.02 -31.77 10.94
N SER A 9 -30.06 -30.53 10.43
CA SER A 9 -31.18 -29.62 10.73
C SER A 9 -32.53 -30.15 10.24
N ALA A 10 -32.55 -31.05 9.26
CA ALA A 10 -33.76 -31.73 8.79
C ALA A 10 -34.24 -32.79 9.79
N ASP A 11 -33.31 -33.54 10.41
CA ASP A 11 -33.62 -34.55 11.43
C ASP A 11 -34.19 -33.93 12.69
N LEU A 12 -33.72 -32.76 13.10
CA LEU A 12 -34.33 -32.03 14.22
C LEU A 12 -35.73 -31.55 13.84
N LYS A 13 -35.91 -30.96 12.65
CA LYS A 13 -37.23 -30.47 12.20
C LYS A 13 -38.30 -31.57 12.16
N SER A 14 -37.94 -32.82 11.84
CA SER A 14 -38.90 -33.94 11.85
C SER A 14 -39.30 -34.40 13.24
N ARG A 15 -38.47 -34.13 14.25
CA ARG A 15 -38.72 -34.46 15.67
C ARG A 15 -39.47 -33.36 16.40
N PHE A 16 -39.32 -32.10 15.96
CA PHE A 16 -40.05 -30.93 16.46
C PHE A 16 -41.32 -30.64 15.65
N VAL A 17 -42.22 -31.64 15.53
CA VAL A 17 -43.54 -31.49 14.86
C VAL A 17 -44.70 -31.52 15.86
N ALA A 18 -45.85 -30.96 15.47
CA ALA A 18 -47.04 -30.96 16.31
C ALA A 18 -47.45 -32.39 16.70
N GLY A 19 -47.71 -32.61 17.99
CA GLY A 19 -48.05 -33.93 18.53
C GLY A 19 -46.85 -34.84 18.81
N SER A 20 -45.62 -34.41 18.50
CA SER A 20 -44.41 -35.09 18.93
C SER A 20 -43.89 -34.50 20.24
N ILE A 21 -43.28 -35.35 21.07
CA ILE A 21 -42.58 -34.95 22.29
C ILE A 21 -41.07 -35.11 22.03
N PRO A 22 -40.33 -34.02 21.74
CA PRO A 22 -38.89 -34.08 21.52
C PRO A 22 -38.15 -34.58 22.76
N LEU A 23 -37.05 -35.30 22.55
CA LEU A 23 -36.25 -35.87 23.64
C LEU A 23 -35.19 -34.89 24.15
N GLN A 24 -34.66 -35.12 25.35
CA GLN A 24 -33.57 -34.32 25.93
C GLN A 24 -32.38 -34.16 24.97
N GLN A 25 -32.04 -35.22 24.25
CA GLN A 25 -30.96 -35.21 23.27
C GLN A 25 -31.26 -34.29 22.08
N ASP A 26 -32.52 -34.19 21.63
CA ASP A 26 -32.91 -33.30 20.54
C ASP A 26 -32.77 -31.83 20.93
N PHE A 27 -33.10 -31.49 22.19
CA PHE A 27 -32.84 -30.17 22.75
C PHE A 27 -31.34 -29.88 22.88
N GLY A 28 -30.54 -30.86 23.35
CA GLY A 28 -29.08 -30.73 23.41
C GLY A 28 -28.47 -30.42 22.04
N ASN A 29 -28.87 -31.19 21.02
CA ASN A 29 -28.43 -30.98 19.64
C ASN A 29 -28.82 -29.59 19.10
N LEU A 30 -30.05 -29.13 19.38
CA LEU A 30 -30.51 -27.78 18.98
C LEU A 30 -29.69 -26.68 19.67
N ILE A 31 -29.40 -26.83 20.96
CA ILE A 31 -28.59 -25.90 21.74
C ILE A 31 -27.16 -25.86 21.20
N ASP A 32 -26.57 -27.01 20.88
CA ASP A 32 -25.22 -27.07 20.32
C ASP A 32 -25.13 -26.37 18.95
N ILE A 33 -26.15 -26.53 18.10
CA ILE A 33 -26.25 -25.81 16.81
C ILE A 33 -26.41 -24.30 17.05
N ALA A 34 -27.27 -23.90 17.97
CA ALA A 34 -27.48 -22.49 18.32
C ALA A 34 -26.21 -21.87 18.93
N GLU A 35 -25.48 -22.61 19.75
CA GLU A 35 -24.20 -22.23 20.33
C GLU A 35 -23.12 -22.08 19.25
N CYS A 36 -23.09 -22.96 18.25
CA CYS A 36 -22.22 -22.80 17.08
C CYS A 36 -22.54 -21.53 16.30
N GLY A 37 -23.83 -21.23 16.08
CA GLY A 37 -24.27 -19.97 15.48
C GLY A 37 -23.83 -18.76 16.30
N ARG A 38 -24.08 -18.77 17.61
CA ARG A 38 -23.66 -17.73 18.55
C ARG A 38 -22.15 -17.51 18.58
N ARG A 39 -21.35 -18.58 18.50
CA ARG A 39 -19.89 -18.48 18.40
C ARG A 39 -19.44 -17.89 17.06
N ALA A 40 -20.22 -18.07 16.00
CA ALA A 40 -19.92 -17.55 14.66
C ALA A 40 -20.31 -16.07 14.48
N VAL A 41 -21.45 -15.62 15.05
CA VAL A 41 -21.96 -14.25 14.87
C VAL A 41 -21.98 -13.38 16.16
N GLY A 42 -21.63 -13.95 17.32
CA GLY A 42 -21.85 -13.36 18.66
C GLY A 42 -23.27 -13.66 19.20
N GLN A 43 -23.75 -13.21 20.37
CA GLN A 43 -23.18 -13.29 21.72
C GLN A 43 -24.11 -14.15 22.61
N SER A 44 -23.65 -14.49 23.83
CA SER A 44 -24.40 -14.29 25.08
C SER A 44 -23.52 -14.64 26.28
N LYS A 45 -23.69 -13.91 27.39
CA LYS A 45 -23.96 -14.62 28.64
C LYS A 45 -25.13 -14.02 29.43
N ASP A 46 -25.44 -12.73 29.28
CA ASP A 46 -26.67 -12.08 29.80
C ASP A 46 -27.15 -10.91 28.88
N GLN A 47 -27.23 -11.16 27.57
CA GLN A 47 -27.41 -10.15 26.49
C GLN A 47 -28.48 -9.07 26.70
N THR A 48 -28.15 -7.77 26.50
CA THR A 48 -29.08 -6.62 26.60
C THR A 48 -29.36 -5.87 25.29
N ASP A 49 -28.78 -6.26 24.16
CA ASP A 49 -29.33 -5.95 22.83
C ASP A 49 -29.06 -7.10 21.84
N ASN A 50 -29.90 -7.21 20.80
CA ASN A 50 -29.78 -8.21 19.73
C ASN A 50 -29.05 -7.64 18.50
N ASN A 51 -28.25 -6.59 18.66
CA ASN A 51 -27.58 -5.95 17.54
C ASN A 51 -26.32 -6.73 17.18
N VAL A 52 -26.08 -6.86 15.88
CA VAL A 52 -24.84 -7.40 15.35
C VAL A 52 -23.69 -6.40 15.54
N GLY A 53 -22.47 -6.90 15.72
CA GLY A 53 -21.28 -6.06 15.75
C GLY A 53 -21.08 -5.26 14.44
N ALA A 54 -20.28 -4.20 14.48
CA ALA A 54 -20.20 -3.24 13.38
C ALA A 54 -19.51 -3.74 12.08
N GLY A 55 -18.77 -4.84 12.12
CA GLY A 55 -17.95 -5.31 10.99
C GLY A 55 -18.65 -6.22 9.97
N LEU A 56 -19.72 -6.90 10.38
CA LEU A 56 -20.48 -7.83 9.54
C LEU A 56 -21.96 -7.46 9.58
N ALA A 57 -22.69 -7.78 8.51
CA ALA A 57 -24.13 -7.55 8.41
C ALA A 57 -24.80 -8.71 7.66
N LEU A 58 -26.11 -8.86 7.82
CA LEU A 58 -26.89 -9.70 6.92
C LEU A 58 -27.08 -8.96 5.59
N ALA A 59 -26.77 -9.66 4.50
CA ALA A 59 -27.04 -9.18 3.17
C ALA A 59 -28.55 -8.91 2.98
N SER A 60 -28.86 -7.77 2.37
CA SER A 60 -30.22 -7.31 2.08
C SER A 60 -30.55 -7.36 0.58
N ASP A 61 -29.58 -7.71 -0.27
CA ASP A 61 -29.81 -7.95 -1.68
C ASP A 61 -30.61 -9.24 -1.89
N ALA A 62 -31.49 -9.24 -2.91
CA ALA A 62 -32.41 -10.35 -3.15
C ALA A 62 -31.71 -11.71 -3.38
N ALA A 63 -30.47 -11.71 -3.89
CA ALA A 63 -29.71 -12.93 -4.16
C ALA A 63 -29.06 -13.53 -2.91
N ASN A 64 -28.77 -12.72 -1.89
CA ASN A 64 -28.08 -13.13 -0.67
C ASN A 64 -28.81 -12.79 0.62
N ILE A 65 -30.11 -12.51 0.55
CA ILE A 65 -30.92 -12.12 1.71
C ILE A 65 -30.72 -13.08 2.88
N GLY A 66 -30.34 -12.53 4.04
CA GLY A 66 -30.11 -13.30 5.27
C GLY A 66 -28.79 -14.08 5.33
N LYS A 67 -27.91 -13.98 4.32
CA LYS A 67 -26.54 -14.50 4.41
C LYS A 67 -25.63 -13.49 5.10
N LEU A 68 -24.60 -13.98 5.79
CA LEU A 68 -23.59 -13.13 6.41
C LEU A 68 -22.71 -12.46 5.35
N SER A 69 -22.48 -11.15 5.49
CA SER A 69 -21.65 -10.34 4.60
C SER A 69 -20.76 -9.39 5.40
N VAL A 70 -19.66 -8.95 4.80
CA VAL A 70 -18.80 -7.90 5.38
C VAL A 70 -19.50 -6.55 5.20
N LYS A 71 -19.46 -5.70 6.23
CA LYS A 71 -20.00 -4.34 6.20
C LYS A 71 -18.84 -3.34 6.04
N PRO A 72 -18.30 -3.13 4.82
CA PRO A 72 -17.27 -2.12 4.62
C PRO A 72 -17.87 -0.74 4.85
N ALA A 73 -17.14 0.13 5.56
CA ALA A 73 -17.45 1.55 5.56
C ALA A 73 -17.22 2.10 4.15
N PRO A 74 -18.18 2.84 3.54
CA PRO A 74 -18.11 3.25 2.13
C PRO A 74 -16.85 4.00 1.71
N SER A 75 -16.13 4.60 2.67
CA SER A 75 -14.95 5.43 2.45
C SER A 75 -13.61 4.76 2.84
N ASP A 76 -13.62 3.63 3.53
CA ASP A 76 -12.44 3.13 4.26
C ASP A 76 -11.56 2.16 3.46
N GLY A 77 -11.44 2.40 2.15
CA GLY A 77 -10.46 1.71 1.31
C GLY A 77 -10.74 0.22 1.05
N ILE A 78 -11.86 -0.33 1.55
CA ILE A 78 -12.30 -1.71 1.32
C ILE A 78 -13.72 -1.68 0.72
N LYS A 79 -14.03 -2.65 -0.15
CA LYS A 79 -15.37 -2.83 -0.71
C LYS A 79 -15.70 -4.32 -0.84
N VAL A 80 -16.99 -4.64 -0.92
CA VAL A 80 -17.50 -5.96 -1.27
C VAL A 80 -18.23 -5.82 -2.60
N ASP A 81 -17.97 -6.72 -3.54
CA ASP A 81 -18.71 -6.84 -4.81
C ASP A 81 -18.92 -8.32 -5.16
N ASP A 82 -19.43 -8.62 -6.36
CA ASP A 82 -19.72 -9.99 -6.81
C ASP A 82 -18.49 -10.92 -6.79
N GLY A 83 -17.28 -10.36 -6.78
CA GLY A 83 -16.03 -11.12 -6.63
C GLY A 83 -15.50 -11.19 -5.19
N GLY A 84 -16.30 -10.84 -4.18
CA GLY A 84 -15.96 -10.91 -2.77
C GLY A 84 -15.36 -9.62 -2.19
N LEU A 85 -14.58 -9.77 -1.12
CA LEU A 85 -13.92 -8.67 -0.41
C LEU A 85 -12.69 -8.18 -1.16
N LYS A 86 -12.60 -6.87 -1.43
CA LYS A 86 -11.53 -6.26 -2.23
C LYS A 86 -11.09 -4.91 -1.66
N ILE A 87 -9.90 -4.49 -2.04
CA ILE A 87 -9.42 -3.12 -1.79
C ILE A 87 -10.08 -2.15 -2.78
N ARG A 88 -10.56 -1.03 -2.27
CA ARG A 88 -10.99 0.14 -3.06
C ARG A 88 -9.77 0.93 -3.49
N ARG A 89 -9.28 0.66 -4.71
CA ARG A 89 -8.07 1.24 -5.27
C ARG A 89 -8.21 2.75 -5.53
N GLY A 90 -7.27 3.54 -5.01
CA GLY A 90 -7.01 4.90 -5.47
C GLY A 90 -6.11 4.92 -6.72
N GLY A 91 -5.84 6.11 -7.26
CA GLY A 91 -5.10 6.26 -8.54
C GLY A 91 -3.68 5.67 -8.53
N CYS A 92 -3.00 5.68 -7.37
CA CYS A 92 -1.60 5.25 -7.24
C CYS A 92 -1.44 3.83 -6.67
N ILE A 93 -2.52 3.05 -6.54
CA ILE A 93 -2.46 1.68 -6.00
C ILE A 93 -2.88 0.68 -7.08
N THR A 94 -2.05 -0.33 -7.29
CA THR A 94 -2.36 -1.52 -8.09
C THR A 94 -2.67 -2.70 -7.19
N VAL A 95 -3.68 -3.47 -7.58
CA VAL A 95 -4.02 -4.75 -6.96
C VAL A 95 -4.17 -5.75 -8.08
N ASP A 96 -3.33 -6.78 -8.08
CA ASP A 96 -3.30 -7.86 -9.07
C ASP A 96 -2.92 -9.19 -8.42
N SER A 97 -2.57 -10.20 -9.22
CA SER A 97 -2.20 -11.54 -8.74
C SER A 97 -0.95 -11.55 -7.84
N ASN A 98 -0.13 -10.51 -7.87
CA ASN A 98 1.07 -10.35 -7.05
C ASN A 98 0.77 -9.58 -5.74
N GLY A 99 -0.48 -9.17 -5.50
CA GLY A 99 -0.89 -8.50 -4.27
C GLY A 99 -1.18 -7.01 -4.46
N ILE A 100 -0.90 -6.20 -3.43
CA ILE A 100 -1.15 -4.76 -3.40
C ILE A 100 0.18 -4.02 -3.52
N ALA A 101 0.32 -3.14 -4.52
CA ALA A 101 1.55 -2.40 -4.79
C ALA A 101 1.28 -0.95 -5.21
N VAL A 102 2.34 -0.13 -5.21
CA VAL A 102 2.29 1.22 -5.78
C VAL A 102 2.30 1.11 -7.31
N LYS A 103 1.42 1.87 -7.97
CA LYS A 103 1.43 2.03 -9.42
C LYS A 103 2.59 2.94 -9.82
N ALA A 104 3.74 2.35 -10.17
CA ALA A 104 4.91 3.09 -10.62
C ALA A 104 4.61 3.85 -11.92
N GLY A 105 4.83 5.16 -11.89
CA GLY A 105 4.78 6.04 -13.07
C GLY A 105 6.17 6.42 -13.56
N ASN A 106 6.25 7.48 -14.36
CA ASN A 106 7.54 8.02 -14.79
C ASN A 106 8.34 8.55 -13.58
N GLY A 107 9.63 8.23 -13.51
CA GLY A 107 10.51 8.67 -12.43
C GLY A 107 10.42 7.85 -11.14
N ILE A 108 9.53 6.85 -11.07
CA ILE A 108 9.44 5.92 -9.95
C ILE A 108 9.86 4.54 -10.44
N ASP A 109 10.74 3.88 -9.69
CA ASP A 109 11.06 2.47 -9.88
C ASP A 109 10.34 1.65 -8.80
N GLY A 110 9.47 0.76 -9.27
CA GLY A 110 8.70 -0.17 -8.44
C GLY A 110 9.08 -1.63 -8.71
N SER A 111 10.24 -1.88 -9.32
CA SER A 111 10.76 -3.24 -9.54
C SER A 111 11.49 -3.83 -8.32
N SER A 112 11.86 -2.98 -7.36
CA SER A 112 12.43 -3.36 -6.07
C SER A 112 11.36 -3.58 -4.99
N ASP A 113 11.75 -4.22 -3.88
CA ASP A 113 10.90 -4.42 -2.69
C ASP A 113 10.47 -3.10 -2.00
N TYR A 114 11.06 -1.98 -2.40
CA TYR A 114 10.76 -0.63 -1.93
C TYR A 114 10.52 0.31 -3.12
N VAL A 115 9.84 1.42 -2.87
CA VAL A 115 9.65 2.48 -3.87
C VAL A 115 10.90 3.34 -3.91
N CYS A 116 11.53 3.48 -5.07
CA CYS A 116 12.67 4.37 -5.26
C CYS A 116 12.51 5.27 -6.49
N VAL A 117 13.40 6.26 -6.61
CA VAL A 117 13.45 7.15 -7.77
C VAL A 117 14.12 6.40 -8.92
N LYS A 118 13.50 6.41 -10.09
CA LYS A 118 14.10 5.93 -11.32
C LYS A 118 15.12 6.96 -11.82
N ALA A 119 16.40 6.71 -11.55
CA ALA A 119 17.50 7.59 -11.91
C ALA A 119 17.50 7.88 -13.43
N GLY A 120 17.38 9.16 -13.78
CA GLY A 120 17.59 9.66 -15.15
C GLY A 120 19.04 10.11 -15.37
N TYR A 121 19.32 10.64 -16.56
CA TYR A 121 20.65 11.15 -16.88
C TYR A 121 21.08 12.26 -15.93
N GLY A 122 22.26 12.11 -15.31
CA GLY A 122 22.80 13.09 -14.37
C GLY A 122 22.22 13.03 -12.96
N ILE A 123 21.35 12.05 -12.66
CA ILE A 123 20.85 11.79 -11.31
C ILE A 123 21.49 10.51 -10.77
N VAL A 124 21.91 10.54 -9.51
CA VAL A 124 22.40 9.37 -8.76
C VAL A 124 21.42 9.11 -7.63
N VAL A 125 21.00 7.85 -7.50
CA VAL A 125 20.16 7.36 -6.42
C VAL A 125 20.94 6.25 -5.74
N ASP A 126 21.36 6.49 -4.49
CA ASP A 126 22.14 5.54 -3.70
C ASP A 126 21.70 5.56 -2.22
N SER A 127 22.45 4.88 -1.35
CA SER A 127 22.16 4.81 0.10
C SER A 127 22.16 6.18 0.81
N SER A 128 22.73 7.20 0.20
CA SER A 128 22.77 8.58 0.70
C SER A 128 21.59 9.42 0.21
N GLY A 129 20.72 8.86 -0.63
CA GLY A 129 19.53 9.51 -1.19
C GLY A 129 19.67 9.86 -2.66
N VAL A 130 19.09 10.99 -3.07
CA VAL A 130 19.07 11.46 -4.47
C VAL A 130 20.03 12.64 -4.62
N SER A 131 20.96 12.55 -5.56
CA SER A 131 21.95 13.60 -5.84
C SER A 131 22.19 13.80 -7.33
N ILE A 132 22.97 14.82 -7.69
CA ILE A 132 23.39 15.05 -9.08
C ILE A 132 24.74 14.39 -9.35
N ASP A 133 24.88 13.74 -10.50
CA ASP A 133 26.20 13.41 -11.02
C ASP A 133 26.83 14.68 -11.61
N SER A 134 27.66 15.32 -10.79
CA SER A 134 28.36 16.55 -11.17
C SER A 134 29.31 16.40 -12.36
N LYS A 135 29.75 15.19 -12.73
CA LYS A 135 30.58 14.97 -13.93
C LYS A 135 29.73 15.01 -15.20
N THR A 136 28.51 14.51 -15.08
CA THR A 136 27.54 14.39 -16.17
C THR A 136 26.75 15.68 -16.39
N VAL A 137 26.25 16.31 -15.31
CA VAL A 137 25.46 17.55 -15.38
C VAL A 137 26.34 18.79 -15.53
N LEU A 138 27.56 18.77 -14.98
CA LEU A 138 28.53 19.86 -15.07
C LEU A 138 29.84 19.36 -15.70
N PRO A 139 29.84 19.04 -17.01
CA PRO A 139 31.02 18.58 -17.69
C PRO A 139 32.15 19.62 -17.68
N LYS A 140 33.38 19.14 -17.87
CA LYS A 140 34.56 19.99 -18.03
C LYS A 140 34.38 20.90 -19.25
N GLY A 141 34.87 22.13 -19.16
CA GLY A 141 34.75 23.13 -20.24
C GLY A 141 33.45 23.94 -20.22
N MET A 142 32.49 23.63 -19.35
CA MET A 142 31.30 24.45 -19.14
C MET A 142 31.68 25.85 -18.62
N ILE A 143 31.02 26.87 -19.18
CA ILE A 143 31.16 28.29 -18.81
C ILE A 143 29.89 28.70 -18.08
N MET A 144 30.02 29.25 -16.87
CA MET A 144 28.89 29.88 -16.20
C MET A 144 29.31 31.19 -15.53
N MET A 145 28.32 32.05 -15.29
CA MET A 145 28.50 33.33 -14.60
C MET A 145 28.40 33.09 -13.11
N PHE A 146 29.37 33.60 -12.36
CA PHE A 146 29.35 33.57 -10.90
C PHE A 146 29.42 35.00 -10.37
N CYS A 147 28.60 35.27 -9.35
CA CYS A 147 28.78 36.42 -8.47
C CYS A 147 29.27 35.89 -7.11
N GLY A 148 30.35 36.49 -6.59
CA GLY A 148 30.98 36.04 -5.34
C GLY A 148 32.47 36.33 -5.31
N SER A 149 33.05 36.34 -4.10
CA SER A 149 34.47 36.62 -3.87
C SER A 149 35.36 35.37 -3.89
N THR A 150 34.78 34.17 -3.84
CA THR A 150 35.51 32.89 -3.78
C THR A 150 35.18 32.02 -5.00
N ILE A 151 36.21 31.54 -5.70
CA ILE A 151 36.07 30.62 -6.84
C ILE A 151 35.75 29.22 -6.28
N PRO A 152 34.64 28.57 -6.70
CA PRO A 152 34.32 27.22 -6.24
C PRO A 152 35.40 26.20 -6.63
N GLN A 153 35.58 25.18 -5.79
CA GLN A 153 36.56 24.13 -6.03
C GLN A 153 36.33 23.45 -7.40
N GLY A 154 37.41 23.29 -8.17
CA GLY A 154 37.36 22.71 -9.52
C GLY A 154 37.04 23.71 -10.65
N TRP A 155 36.89 25.00 -10.34
CA TRP A 155 36.67 26.07 -11.31
C TRP A 155 37.88 26.99 -11.43
N VAL A 156 38.05 27.61 -12.60
CA VAL A 156 39.08 28.62 -12.87
C VAL A 156 38.48 29.85 -13.52
N ARG A 157 39.05 31.03 -13.23
CA ARG A 157 38.65 32.28 -13.87
C ARG A 157 39.10 32.31 -15.32
N ARG A 158 38.20 32.58 -16.27
CA ARG A 158 38.64 33.05 -17.58
C ARG A 158 38.93 34.53 -17.48
N VAL A 159 40.22 34.84 -17.51
CA VAL A 159 40.68 36.22 -17.67
C VAL A 159 40.60 36.55 -19.16
N SER A 160 39.63 37.38 -19.55
CA SER A 160 39.72 38.11 -20.83
C SER A 160 40.55 39.36 -20.59
N ARG A 161 41.50 39.67 -21.47
CA ARG A 161 42.36 40.88 -21.38
C ARG A 161 41.58 42.21 -21.42
N TYR A 162 40.25 42.18 -21.55
CA TYR A 162 39.38 43.34 -21.69
C TYR A 162 38.33 43.50 -20.57
N LEU A 163 38.37 42.71 -19.49
CA LEU A 163 37.40 42.84 -18.38
C LEU A 163 38.12 43.22 -17.09
N SER A 164 37.72 44.36 -16.51
CA SER A 164 38.29 44.88 -15.27
C SER A 164 38.06 43.92 -14.08
N PRO A 165 38.97 43.90 -13.08
CA PRO A 165 38.95 42.89 -12.02
C PRO A 165 37.71 42.88 -11.11
N GLN A 166 36.83 43.89 -11.17
CA GLN A 166 35.78 44.13 -10.17
C GLN A 166 34.33 44.09 -10.69
N SER A 167 34.09 43.66 -11.93
CA SER A 167 32.70 43.47 -12.40
C SER A 167 32.12 42.17 -11.84
N CYS A 168 30.88 42.23 -11.33
CA CYS A 168 30.03 41.12 -10.87
C CYS A 168 29.66 40.10 -11.98
N SER A 169 30.44 40.07 -13.06
CA SER A 169 30.24 39.32 -14.30
C SER A 169 31.49 38.49 -14.62
N GLN A 170 31.98 37.72 -13.64
CA GLN A 170 33.09 36.81 -13.88
C GLN A 170 32.57 35.52 -14.54
N ARG A 171 33.21 35.12 -15.65
CA ARG A 171 32.96 33.82 -16.31
C ARG A 171 34.00 32.81 -15.80
N LEU A 172 33.54 31.76 -15.14
CA LEU A 172 34.42 30.67 -14.67
C LEU A 172 34.26 29.42 -15.54
N PHE A 173 35.30 28.58 -15.55
CA PHE A 173 35.43 27.35 -16.33
C PHE A 173 35.65 26.17 -15.40
N LYS A 174 34.91 25.08 -15.56
CA LYS A 174 35.23 23.86 -14.83
C LYS A 174 36.47 23.21 -15.44
N CYS A 175 37.56 23.22 -14.68
CA CYS A 175 38.85 22.69 -15.12
C CYS A 175 38.86 21.17 -14.94
N GLY A 176 39.43 20.44 -15.91
CA GLY A 176 39.86 19.08 -15.67
C GLY A 176 41.22 19.08 -15.00
N VAL A 177 41.45 18.18 -14.03
CA VAL A 177 42.81 17.88 -13.54
C VAL A 177 43.68 17.61 -14.77
N ARG A 178 44.60 18.53 -15.09
CA ARG A 178 45.66 18.28 -16.06
C ARG A 178 46.56 17.25 -15.38
N GLY A 179 46.66 16.04 -15.95
CA GLY A 179 47.73 15.14 -15.57
C GLY A 179 49.05 15.89 -15.68
N HIS A 180 49.90 15.72 -14.67
CA HIS A 180 51.27 16.20 -14.66
C HIS A 180 51.89 15.81 -16.01
N ARG A 181 52.27 16.80 -16.83
CA ARG A 181 53.34 16.56 -17.78
C ARG A 181 54.60 16.80 -16.97
N ASP A 182 55.36 15.72 -16.81
CA ASP A 182 56.74 15.76 -16.38
C ASP A 182 57.55 16.05 -17.64
N ASP A 183 57.94 17.31 -17.79
CA ASP A 183 59.00 17.77 -18.68
C ASP A 183 59.91 18.73 -17.92
#